data_AF-A0A1I0N9T4-F1
#
_entry.id   AF-A0A1I0N9T4-F1
#
_cell.length_a   1.000
_cell.length_b   1.000
_cell.length_c   1.000
_cell.angle_alpha   90.00
_cell.angle_beta   90.00
_cell.angle_gamma   90.00
#
_symmetry.space_group_name_H-M   'P 1'
#
loop_
_entity.id
_entity.type
_entity.pdbx_description
1 polymer ?
#
loop_
_entity_poly.entity_id
_entity_poly.type
_entity_poly.pdbx_seq_one_letter_code
_entity_poly.pdbx_strand_id
1 'polypeptide(L)' 'MEIKISLDEYADIPFIKKLLSQIKGITNIEVSENDKTYSWDEIENSEYFAKVMKQVRMIIKMENSGADR' A
#
# COMPACT_ATOMS: atom_id res chain seq x y z
N MET A 1 -9.37 11.21 -23.40
CA MET A 1 -10.36 10.13 -23.17
C MET A 1 -9.67 9.06 -22.35
N GLU A 2 -10.41 8.37 -21.49
CA GLU A 2 -9.86 7.36 -20.58
C GLU A 2 -10.69 6.08 -20.70
N ILE A 3 -10.02 4.92 -20.65
CA ILE A 3 -10.64 3.60 -20.63
C ILE A 3 -10.09 2.87 -19.40
N LYS A 4 -10.99 2.32 -18.58
CA LYS A 4 -10.63 1.48 -17.42
C LYS A 4 -11.04 0.04 -17.69
N ILE A 5 -10.16 -0.89 -17.35
CA ILE A 5 -10.38 -2.33 -17.51
C ILE A 5 -10.11 -2.99 -16.16
N SER A 6 -11.11 -3.69 -15.62
CA SER A 6 -10.95 -4.51 -14.42
C SER A 6 -10.53 -5.91 -14.81
N LEU A 7 -9.51 -6.42 -14.12
CA LEU A 7 -8.90 -7.72 -14.39
C LEU A 7 -8.95 -8.56 -13.12
N ASP A 8 -9.05 -9.88 -13.27
CA ASP A 8 -8.94 -10.81 -12.14
C ASP A 8 -7.48 -11.17 -11.83
N GLU A 9 -7.29 -11.95 -10.76
CA GLU A 9 -5.96 -12.35 -10.26
C GLU A 9 -5.17 -13.27 -11.21
N TYR A 10 -5.83 -13.85 -12.22
CA TYR A 10 -5.21 -14.75 -13.21
C TYR A 10 -4.93 -14.06 -14.55
N ALA A 11 -5.25 -12.78 -14.66
CA ALA A 11 -5.04 -12.04 -15.89
C ALA A 11 -3.55 -11.92 -16.26
N ASP A 12 -3.23 -12.21 -17.52
CA ASP A 12 -1.89 -12.04 -18.06
C ASP A 12 -1.63 -10.54 -18.37
N ILE A 13 -1.24 -9.81 -17.32
CA ILE A 13 -0.92 -8.37 -17.41
C ILE A 13 0.15 -8.08 -18.48
N PRO A 14 1.26 -8.84 -18.57
CA PRO A 14 2.25 -8.66 -19.65
C PRO A 14 1.64 -8.74 -21.05
N PHE A 15 0.80 -9.74 -21.31
CA PHE A 15 0.15 -9.92 -22.60
C PHE A 15 -0.83 -8.79 -22.92
N ILE A 16 -1.67 -8.38 -21.96
CA ILE A 16 -2.64 -7.30 -22.12
C ILE A 16 -1.91 -5.97 -22.43
N LYS A 17 -0.83 -5.67 -21.71
CA LYS A 17 -0.03 -4.47 -21.96
C LYS A 17 0.55 -4.46 -23.37
N LYS A 18 1.03 -5.62 -23.85
CA LYS A 18 1.53 -5.77 -25.22
C LYS A 18 0.43 -5.52 -26.25
N LEU A 19 -0.76 -6.10 -26.07
CA LEU A 19 -1.92 -5.85 -26.95
C LEU A 19 -2.28 -4.37 -27.01
N LEU A 20 -2.42 -3.71 -25.86
CA LEU A 20 -2.78 -2.29 -25.80
C LEU A 20 -1.71 -1.40 -26.44
N SER A 21 -0.41 -1.72 -26.26
CA SER A 21 0.68 -0.94 -26.86
C SER A 21 0.69 -0.93 -28.39
N GLN A 22 0.01 -1.88 -29.04
CA GLN A 22 -0.08 -1.97 -30.49
C GLN A 22 -1.21 -1.09 -31.08
N ILE A 23 -2.12 -0.59 -30.23
CA ILE A 23 -3.26 0.21 -30.69
C ILE A 23 -2.80 1.65 -30.92
N LYS A 24 -2.91 2.10 -32.18
CA LYS A 24 -2.57 3.47 -32.56
C LYS A 24 -3.46 4.47 -31.81
N GLY A 25 -2.85 5.43 -31.12
CA GLY A 25 -3.54 6.46 -30.35
C GLY A 25 -3.59 6.20 -28.84
N ILE A 26 -3.14 5.03 -28.37
CA ILE A 26 -2.84 4.83 -26.95
C ILE A 26 -1.49 5.47 -26.64
N THR A 27 -1.51 6.46 -25.76
CA THR A 27 -0.32 7.24 -25.39
C THR A 27 0.25 6.86 -24.03
N ASN A 28 -0.56 6.25 -23.16
CA ASN A 28 -0.18 5.86 -21.81
C ASN A 28 -0.94 4.59 -21.38
N ILE A 29 -0.29 3.71 -20.63
CA ILE A 29 -0.88 2.50 -20.05
C ILE A 29 -0.43 2.43 -18.59
N GLU A 30 -1.39 2.58 -17.67
CA GLU A 30 -1.17 2.50 -16.24
C GLU A 30 -1.76 1.19 -15.71
N VAL A 31 -0.98 0.46 -14.93
CA VAL A 31 -1.41 -0.75 -14.22
C VAL A 31 -1.33 -0.42 -12.74
N SER A 32 -2.48 -0.30 -12.10
CA SER A 32 -2.57 -0.25 -10.64
C SER A 32 -2.77 -1.68 -10.15
N GLU A 33 -1.70 -2.31 -9.68
CA GLU A 33 -1.86 -3.45 -8.81
C GLU A 33 -2.45 -2.90 -7.50
N ASN A 34 -3.54 -3.50 -7.03
CA ASN A 34 -3.97 -3.30 -5.65
C ASN A 34 -2.88 -3.93 -4.77
N ASP A 35 -1.76 -3.22 -4.57
CA ASP A 35 -1.07 -3.27 -3.29
C ASP A 35 -2.16 -3.16 -2.25
N LYS A 36 -2.35 -4.21 -1.45
CA LYS A 36 -3.42 -4.32 -0.47
C LYS A 36 -3.56 -2.97 0.24
N THR A 37 -4.65 -2.27 -0.06
CA THR A 37 -4.99 -1.04 0.61
C THR A 37 -5.52 -1.46 1.97
N TYR A 38 -4.62 -1.60 2.93
CA TYR A 38 -4.99 -1.86 4.31
C TYR A 38 -5.78 -0.66 4.81
N SER A 39 -6.96 -0.91 5.35
CA SER A 39 -7.70 0.08 6.11
C SER A 39 -6.91 0.48 7.36
N TRP A 40 -7.14 1.69 7.86
CA TRP A 40 -6.55 2.13 9.14
C TRP A 40 -6.90 1.17 10.28
N ASP A 41 -8.12 0.63 10.28
CA ASP A 41 -8.56 -0.38 11.24
C ASP A 41 -7.72 -1.66 11.16
N GLU A 42 -7.40 -2.15 9.96
CA GLU A 42 -6.54 -3.33 9.79
C GLU A 42 -5.10 -3.07 10.25
N ILE A 43 -4.58 -1.86 10.02
CA ILE A 43 -3.24 -1.46 10.46
C ILE A 43 -3.19 -1.37 11.99
N GLU A 44 -4.16 -0.72 12.62
CA GLU A 44 -4.23 -0.52 14.08
C GLU A 44 -4.34 -1.85 14.84
N ASN A 45 -5.10 -2.80 14.29
CA ASN A 45 -5.28 -4.12 14.89
C ASN A 45 -4.13 -5.10 14.59
N SER A 46 -3.11 -4.69 13.82
CA SER A 46 -1.97 -5.55 13.53
C SER A 46 -1.04 -5.72 14.74
N GLU A 47 -0.51 -6.95 14.93
CA GLU A 47 0.48 -7.21 15.98
C GLU A 47 1.73 -6.34 15.85
N TYR A 48 2.09 -6.02 14.61
CA TYR A 48 3.23 -5.17 14.30
C TYR A 48 3.02 -3.75 14.83
N PHE A 49 1.86 -3.15 14.55
CA PHE A 49 1.50 -1.84 15.08
C PHE A 49 1.47 -1.84 16.61
N ALA A 50 0.89 -2.87 17.23
CA ALA A 50 0.87 -3.02 18.69
C ALA A 50 2.29 -3.04 19.31
N LYS A 51 3.25 -3.72 18.67
CA LYS A 51 4.65 -3.75 19.11
C LYS A 51 5.32 -2.37 19.01
N VAL A 52 5.13 -1.66 17.90
CA VAL A 52 5.67 -0.30 17.70
C VAL A 52 5.10 0.65 18.76
N MET A 53 3.79 0.65 18.99
CA MET A 53 3.16 1.51 19.99
C MET A 53 3.64 1.22 21.42
N LYS A 54 3.94 -0.04 21.74
CA LYS A 54 4.55 -0.42 23.03
C LYS A 54 5.96 0.16 23.19
N GLN A 55 6.77 0.13 22.14
CA GLN A 55 8.11 0.73 22.16
C GLN A 55 8.06 2.25 22.35
N VAL A 56 7.19 2.93 21.58
CA VAL A 56 6.97 4.39 21.72
C VAL A 56 6.58 4.74 23.16
N ARG A 57 5.66 3.99 23.76
CA ARG A 57 5.22 4.21 25.14
C ARG A 57 6.34 3.99 26.17
N MET A 58 7.29 3.08 25.92
CA MET A 58 8.46 2.90 26.77
C MET A 58 9.44 4.06 26.66
N ILE A 59 9.71 4.54 25.44
CA ILE A 59 10.60 5.68 25.19
C ILE A 59 10.09 6.93 25.90
N ILE A 60 8.80 7.25 25.74
CA ILE A 60 8.17 8.41 26.40
C ILE A 60 8.26 8.30 27.94
N LYS A 61 8.12 7.10 28.50
CA LYS A 61 8.27 6.90 29.95
C LYS A 61 9.71 7.09 30.43
N MET A 62 10.70 6.68 29.64
CA MET A 62 12.12 6.86 29.97
C MET A 62 12.53 8.34 29.90
N GLU A 63 12.02 9.08 28.92
CA GLU A 63 12.29 10.51 28.77
C GLU A 63 11.71 11.32 29.94
N ASN A 64 10.48 11.02 30.36
CA ASN A 64 9.83 11.69 31.50
C ASN A 64 10.41 11.30 32.87
N SER A 65 11.13 10.17 32.98
CA SER A 65 11.78 9.74 34.23
C SER A 65 13.22 10.24 34.39
N GLY A 66 13.79 10.84 33.34
CA GLY A 66 15.06 11.56 33.39
C GLY A 66 14.95 13.04 33.78
N ALA A 67 13.73 13.59 33.89
CA ALA A 67 13.49 15.01 34.16
C ALA A 67 13.45 15.39 35.66
N ASP A 68 13.67 14.44 36.56
CA ASP A 68 13.65 14.65 38.02
C ASP A 68 15.04 14.42 38.67
N ARG A 69 16.11 14.83 37.96
CA ARG A 69 17.49 14.85 38.48
C ARG A 69 18.20 16.16 38.18
#